data_AF-A0AAV6CV46-F1
#
_entry.id   AF-A0AAV6CV46-F1
#
_cell.length_a   1.000
_cell.length_b   1.000
_cell.length_c   1.000
_cell.angle_alpha   90.00
_cell.angle_beta   90.00
_cell.angle_gamma   90.00
#
_symmetry.space_group_name_H-M   'P 1'
#
loop_
_entity.id
_entity.type
_entity.pdbx_description
1 polymer ?
#
loop_
_entity_poly.entity_id
_entity_poly.type
_entity_poly.pdbx_seq_one_letter_code
_entity_poly.pdbx_strand_id
1 'polypeptide(L)'
;MIRQRLAVLGLLATIVGCTTGAQTFEQDLAYQRSEKCKRWPTIVVQRIETDGRVVAIGREFEQYPWLACMAEQGREQQKSKPDLVVPAPIVNPIPR
;
A
#
# COMPACT_ATOMS: atom_id res chain seq x y z
N MET A 1 36.43 -51.13 19.71
CA MET A 1 35.13 -51.45 19.08
C MET A 1 34.69 -50.27 18.23
N ILE A 2 34.49 -50.53 16.94
CA ILE A 2 33.99 -49.62 15.91
C ILE A 2 32.50 -49.37 16.16
N ARG A 3 32.04 -48.12 16.03
CA ARG A 3 30.86 -47.74 15.21
C ARG A 3 30.61 -46.23 15.23
N GLN A 4 31.04 -45.62 14.14
CA GLN A 4 30.45 -44.41 13.57
C GLN A 4 28.92 -44.57 13.50
N ARG A 5 28.19 -43.53 13.88
CA ARG A 5 26.93 -43.20 13.20
C ARG A 5 26.97 -41.72 12.85
N LEU A 6 27.41 -41.48 11.62
CA LEU A 6 26.89 -40.40 10.80
C LEU A 6 25.36 -40.41 10.93
N ALA A 7 24.80 -39.29 11.38
CA ALA A 7 23.48 -38.88 10.98
C ALA A 7 23.54 -37.37 10.79
N VAL A 8 24.00 -37.00 9.59
CA VAL A 8 23.78 -35.69 8.98
C VAL A 8 22.26 -35.53 8.91
N LEU A 9 21.67 -34.91 9.93
CA LEU A 9 20.29 -34.45 9.88
C LEU A 9 20.31 -33.17 9.06
N GLY A 10 20.13 -33.38 7.76
CA GLY A 10 20.04 -32.37 6.74
C GLY A 10 18.97 -31.34 7.09
N LEU A 11 19.45 -30.11 7.25
CA LEU A 11 18.88 -28.87 6.75
C LEU A 11 17.55 -29.03 5.98
N LEU A 12 16.43 -29.00 6.68
CA LEU A 12 15.16 -28.56 6.09
C LEU A 12 14.98 -27.10 6.49
N ALA A 13 15.74 -26.23 5.82
CA ALA A 13 15.39 -24.84 5.70
C ALA A 13 14.11 -24.79 4.86
N THR A 14 12.95 -24.92 5.51
CA THR A 14 11.70 -24.52 4.91
C THR A 14 11.79 -23.03 4.70
N ILE A 15 12.22 -22.65 3.50
CA ILE A 15 11.98 -21.32 2.95
C ILE A 15 10.46 -21.26 2.82
N VAL A 16 9.78 -20.91 3.92
CA VAL A 16 8.47 -20.29 3.85
C VAL A 16 8.78 -18.95 3.22
N GLY A 17 8.92 -18.96 1.89
CA GLY A 17 8.87 -17.75 1.10
C GLY A 17 7.51 -17.16 1.40
N CYS A 18 7.47 -16.20 2.32
CA CYS A 18 6.35 -15.29 2.41
C CYS A 18 6.25 -14.67 1.02
N THR A 19 5.36 -15.19 0.19
CA THR A 19 4.86 -14.48 -0.99
C THR A 19 3.97 -13.35 -0.48
N THR A 20 4.54 -12.43 0.30
CA THR A 20 4.09 -11.05 0.31
C THR A 20 4.33 -10.59 -1.12
N GLY A 21 3.29 -10.63 -1.95
CA GLY A 21 3.34 -10.06 -3.30
C GLY A 21 3.98 -8.69 -3.18
N ALA A 22 5.12 -8.50 -3.86
CA ALA A 22 5.89 -7.27 -3.72
C ALA A 22 4.97 -6.09 -4.06
N GLN A 23 4.73 -5.21 -3.09
CA GLN A 23 4.05 -3.95 -3.39
C GLN A 23 4.88 -3.19 -4.42
N THR A 24 4.23 -2.70 -5.46
CA THR A 24 4.88 -1.85 -6.46
C THR A 24 5.35 -0.53 -5.83
N PHE A 25 6.30 0.13 -6.47
CA PHE A 25 6.79 1.44 -6.02
C PHE A 25 5.64 2.47 -5.97
N GLU A 26 4.73 2.41 -6.94
CA GLU A 26 3.55 3.26 -7.05
C GLU A 26 2.58 3.01 -5.90
N GLN A 27 2.40 1.73 -5.49
CA GLN A 27 1.58 1.37 -4.34
C GLN A 27 2.15 1.89 -3.03
N ASP A 28 3.47 1.80 -2.82
CA ASP A 28 4.12 2.32 -1.60
C ASP A 28 3.96 3.84 -1.49
N LEU A 29 4.19 4.58 -2.59
CA LEU A 29 3.97 6.02 -2.61
C LEU A 29 2.50 6.39 -2.36
N ALA A 30 1.57 5.64 -2.95
CA ALA A 30 0.15 5.86 -2.72
C ALA A 30 -0.26 5.58 -1.27
N TYR A 31 0.32 4.55 -0.64
CA TYR A 31 0.12 4.24 0.77
C TYR A 31 0.62 5.39 1.66
N GLN A 32 1.86 5.83 1.47
CA GLN A 32 2.43 6.95 2.22
C GLN A 32 1.57 8.22 2.09
N ARG A 33 1.07 8.48 0.87
CA ARG A 33 0.16 9.60 0.59
C ARG A 33 -1.16 9.46 1.35
N SER A 34 -1.77 8.28 1.33
CA SER A 34 -3.01 8.04 2.08
C SER A 34 -2.84 8.17 3.60
N GLU A 35 -1.69 7.73 4.14
CA GLU A 35 -1.40 7.83 5.57
C GLU A 35 -1.29 9.29 6.04
N LYS A 36 -0.77 10.19 5.20
CA LYS A 36 -0.76 11.62 5.48
C LYS A 36 -2.16 12.25 5.42
N CYS A 37 -3.09 11.62 4.71
CA CYS A 37 -4.46 12.06 4.54
C CYS A 37 -5.47 11.27 5.39
N LYS A 38 -5.06 10.66 6.52
CA LYS A 38 -5.96 9.85 7.37
C LYS A 38 -6.84 10.61 8.36
N ARG A 39 -6.82 11.95 8.32
CA ARG A 39 -7.54 12.79 9.30
C ARG A 39 -9.06 12.81 9.15
N TRP A 40 -9.60 12.27 8.05
CA TRP A 40 -11.03 12.21 7.75
C TRP A 40 -11.59 10.84 8.14
N PRO A 41 -12.26 10.72 9.31
CA PRO A 41 -12.55 9.43 9.93
C PRO A 41 -13.54 8.57 9.14
N THR A 42 -14.34 9.16 8.25
CA THR A 42 -15.28 8.40 7.43
C THR A 42 -14.64 7.86 6.16
N ILE A 43 -13.45 8.34 5.82
CA ILE A 43 -12.72 7.89 4.64
C ILE A 43 -11.89 6.65 5.01
N VAL A 44 -12.21 5.53 4.39
CA VAL A 44 -11.51 4.25 4.59
C VAL A 44 -10.94 3.80 3.26
N VAL A 45 -9.61 3.68 3.19
CA VAL A 45 -8.92 3.09 2.04
C VAL A 45 -9.21 1.60 2.02
N GLN A 46 -9.75 1.11 0.91
CA GLN A 46 -10.09 -0.30 0.71
C GLN A 46 -8.94 -1.07 0.06
N ARG A 47 -8.33 -0.46 -0.95
CA ARG A 47 -7.21 -1.04 -1.69
C ARG A 47 -6.44 0.02 -2.45
N ILE A 48 -5.24 -0.33 -2.86
CA ILE A 48 -4.40 0.45 -3.76
C ILE A 48 -4.07 -0.44 -4.96
N GLU A 49 -4.49 -0.01 -6.13
CA GLU A 49 -4.21 -0.72 -7.39
C GLU A 49 -2.71 -0.66 -7.72
N THR A 50 -2.24 -1.53 -8.62
CA THR A 50 -0.81 -1.63 -8.98
C THR A 50 -0.26 -0.37 -9.66
N ASP A 51 -1.11 0.51 -10.19
CA ASP A 51 -0.73 1.82 -10.74
C ASP A 51 -0.63 2.92 -9.66
N GLY A 52 -0.85 2.58 -8.38
CA GLY A 52 -0.88 3.52 -7.26
C GLY A 52 -2.22 4.25 -7.09
N ARG A 53 -3.28 3.82 -7.77
CA ARG A 53 -4.63 4.37 -7.58
C ARG A 53 -5.21 3.92 -6.25
N VAL A 54 -5.59 4.89 -5.43
CA VAL A 54 -6.25 4.64 -4.14
C VAL A 54 -7.75 4.52 -4.35
N VAL A 55 -8.32 3.42 -3.88
CA VAL A 55 -9.78 3.20 -3.85
C VAL A 55 -10.22 3.26 -2.40
N ALA A 56 -11.11 4.21 -2.09
CA ALA A 56 -11.64 4.44 -0.77
C ALA A 56 -13.18 4.44 -0.76
N ILE A 57 -13.75 4.31 0.43
CA ILE A 57 -15.14 4.62 0.72
C ILE A 57 -15.20 5.81 1.68
N GLY A 58 -16.26 6.63 1.66
CA GLY A 58 -16.51 7.59 2.74
C GLY A 58 -17.66 8.55 2.50
N ARG A 59 -17.98 9.37 3.51
CA ARG A 59 -19.13 10.28 3.46
C ARG A 59 -18.84 11.48 2.55
N GLU A 60 -19.84 11.89 1.78
CA GLU A 60 -19.74 12.96 0.77
C GLU A 60 -19.06 14.24 1.28
N PHE A 61 -19.40 14.68 2.50
CA PHE A 61 -18.85 15.91 3.07
C PHE A 61 -17.34 15.84 3.39
N GLU A 62 -16.75 14.64 3.49
CA GLU A 62 -15.30 14.46 3.71
C GLU A 62 -14.54 14.13 2.42
N GLN A 63 -15.23 13.75 1.34
CA GLN A 63 -14.57 13.32 0.10
C GLN A 63 -13.75 14.45 -0.53
N TYR A 64 -14.35 15.65 -0.64
CA TYR A 64 -13.67 16.81 -1.22
C TYR A 64 -12.39 17.21 -0.47
N PRO A 65 -12.41 17.45 0.85
CA PRO A 65 -11.20 17.80 1.58
C PRO A 65 -10.16 16.67 1.59
N TRP A 66 -10.57 15.40 1.60
CA TRP A 66 -9.64 14.27 1.46
C TRP A 66 -8.97 14.24 0.07
N LEU A 67 -9.74 14.42 -1.01
CA LEU A 67 -9.21 14.49 -2.38
C LEU A 67 -8.22 15.66 -2.54
N ALA A 68 -8.50 16.81 -1.91
CA ALA A 68 -7.60 17.95 -1.91
C ALA A 68 -6.25 17.62 -1.24
N CYS A 69 -6.28 16.92 -0.10
CA CYS A 69 -5.06 16.44 0.55
C CYS A 69 -4.30 15.44 -0.31
N MET A 70 -4.98 14.48 -0.91
CA MET A 70 -4.37 13.51 -1.81
C MET A 70 -3.68 14.23 -2.99
N ALA A 71 -4.33 15.24 -3.58
CA ALA A 71 -3.73 16.02 -4.65
C ALA A 71 -2.50 16.82 -4.18
N GLU A 72 -2.55 17.43 -3.00
CA GLU A 72 -1.41 18.14 -2.41
C GLU A 72 -0.22 17.24 -2.16
N GLN A 73 -0.44 16.12 -1.47
CA GLN A 73 0.63 15.16 -1.19
C GLN A 73 1.17 14.51 -2.47
N GLY A 74 0.35 14.34 -3.51
CA GLY A 74 0.80 13.93 -4.84
C GLY A 74 1.78 14.93 -5.46
N ARG A 75 1.49 16.24 -5.37
CA ARG A 75 2.42 17.29 -5.82
C ARG A 75 3.72 17.29 -5.02
N GLU A 76 3.66 17.05 -3.72
CA GLU A 76 4.88 16.94 -2.90
C GLU A 76 5.75 15.76 -3.33
N GLN A 77 5.16 14.60 -3.64
CA GLN A 77 5.91 13.46 -4.17
C GLN A 77 6.52 13.75 -5.53
N GLN A 78 5.83 14.52 -6.38
CA GLN A 78 6.34 14.95 -7.68
C GLN A 78 7.54 15.90 -7.59
N LYS A 79 7.70 16.65 -6.49
CA LYS A 79 8.92 17.46 -6.29
C LYS A 79 10.17 16.58 -6.18
N SER A 80 10.05 15.42 -5.55
CA SER A 80 11.15 14.45 -5.41
C SER A 80 11.27 13.51 -6.62
N LYS A 81 10.15 13.23 -7.29
CA LYS A 81 10.09 12.36 -8.47
C LYS A 81 9.22 13.01 -9.57
N PRO A 82 9.77 13.89 -10.41
CA PRO A 82 9.00 14.65 -11.40
C PRO A 82 8.29 13.79 -12.46
N ASP A 83 8.78 12.59 -12.73
CA ASP A 83 8.19 11.61 -13.65
C ASP A 83 7.07 10.76 -13.02
N LEU A 84 6.77 10.97 -11.73
CA LEU A 84 5.71 10.24 -11.04
C LEU A 84 4.33 10.63 -11.60
N VAL A 85 3.66 9.65 -12.21
CA VAL A 85 2.24 9.73 -12.55
C VAL A 85 1.43 9.41 -11.31
N VAL A 86 0.59 10.35 -10.86
CA VAL A 86 -0.29 10.17 -9.70
C VAL A 86 -1.73 10.00 -10.19
N PRO A 87 -2.27 8.76 -10.21
CA PRO A 87 -3.65 8.54 -10.61
C PRO A 87 -4.64 9.18 -9.61
N ALA A 88 -5.73 9.73 -10.15
CA ALA A 88 -6.82 10.27 -9.34
C ALA A 88 -7.46 9.15 -8.49
N PRO A 89 -7.64 9.37 -7.17
CA PRO A 89 -8.33 8.41 -6.31
C PRO A 89 -9.80 8.21 -6.70
N ILE A 90 -10.34 7.05 -6.34
CA ILE A 90 -11.78 6.75 -6.43
C ILE A 90 -12.34 6.73 -5.01
N VAL A 91 -13.37 7.53 -4.75
CA VAL A 91 -14.07 7.54 -3.45
C VAL A 91 -15.53 7.16 -3.68
N ASN A 92 -15.91 5.98 -3.20
CA ASN A 92 -17.30 5.54 -3.28
C ASN A 92 -18.07 6.02 -2.04
N PRO A 93 -19.35 6.42 -2.19
CA PRO A 93 -20.18 6.72 -1.03
C PRO A 93 -20.37 5.48 -0.14
N ILE A 94 -20.49 5.69 1.17
CA ILE A 94 -20.83 4.61 2.10
C ILE A 94 -22.25 4.09 1.76
N PRO A 95 -22.46 2.77 1.62
CA PRO A 95 -23.79 2.19 1.44
C PRO A 95 -24.73 2.65 2.55
N ARG A 96 -25.96 3.05 2.19
CA ARG A 96 -27.00 3.44 3.14
C ARG A 96 -27.60 2.24 3.84
#